data_AF-A6RD49-F1
#
_entry.id   AF-A6RD49-F1
#
_cell.length_a   1.000
_cell.length_b   1.000
_cell.length_c   1.000
_cell.angle_alpha   90.00
_cell.angle_beta   90.00
_cell.angle_gamma   90.00
#
_symmetry.space_group_name_H-M   'P 1'
#
loop_
_entity.id
_entity.type
_entity.pdbx_description
1 polymer ?
#
loop_
_entity_poly.entity_id
_entity_poly.type
_entity_poly.pdbx_seq_one_letter_code
_entity_poly.pdbx_strand_id
1 'polypeptide(L)'
;MSTAHVDSREYIGESGRNYKIERVLQEETLPPRWVGLARLRGSAYHVRLCQDTIPKKSMFVFEYLADHVLHLVQKDLPLETTKRILKDALRGIAELHDQDIVNTGRPTIFFVDWQAQKDGILIERVQLGDLEDSADIPPGSAIIGKQAGNPVWRSPEAHAKGPVNKPSDIFSFALVVSLDSY
;
A
#
# COMPACT_ATOMS: atom_id res chain seq x y z
N MET A 1 -17.08 11.03 0.43
CA MET A 1 -16.49 11.57 -0.82
C MET A 1 -16.12 13.01 -0.55
N SER A 2 -14.84 13.31 -0.34
CA SER A 2 -14.33 14.68 -0.30
C SER A 2 -13.66 14.95 -1.64
N THR A 3 -14.19 15.88 -2.42
CA THR A 3 -13.52 16.37 -3.62
C THR A 3 -12.40 17.31 -3.15
N ALA A 4 -11.21 16.75 -2.90
CA ALA A 4 -10.03 17.54 -2.57
C ALA A 4 -9.75 18.53 -3.71
N HIS A 5 -9.56 19.81 -3.35
CA HIS A 5 -9.23 20.88 -4.29
C HIS A 5 -7.94 20.53 -5.05
N VAL A 6 -8.00 20.44 -6.38
CA VAL A 6 -6.80 20.39 -7.22
C VAL A 6 -6.12 21.75 -7.11
N ASP A 7 -5.00 21.82 -6.41
CA ASP A 7 -4.17 23.01 -6.32
C ASP A 7 -3.29 23.10 -7.58
N SER A 8 -3.55 24.09 -8.42
CA SER A 8 -2.84 24.28 -9.70
C SER A 8 -1.44 24.88 -9.56
N ARG A 9 -0.97 25.13 -8.33
CA ARG A 9 0.35 25.69 -8.04
C ARG A 9 1.47 24.67 -8.26
N GLU A 10 2.62 25.18 -8.67
CA GLU A 10 3.86 24.41 -8.74
C GLU A 10 4.53 24.34 -7.37
N TYR A 11 5.05 23.16 -7.05
CA TYR A 11 5.72 22.84 -5.80
C TYR A 11 7.13 22.33 -6.08
N ILE A 12 8.08 22.71 -5.23
CA ILE A 12 9.46 22.25 -5.32
C ILE A 12 9.67 21.21 -4.22
N GLY A 13 10.03 19.99 -4.61
CA GLY A 13 10.40 18.94 -3.66
C GLY A 13 11.82 19.11 -3.13
N GLU A 14 12.19 18.34 -2.11
CA GLU A 14 13.55 18.33 -1.55
C GLU A 14 14.61 17.96 -2.58
N SER A 15 14.26 17.13 -3.57
CA SER A 15 15.16 16.81 -4.68
C SER A 15 15.40 17.98 -5.66
N GLY A 16 14.67 19.10 -5.52
CA GLY A 16 14.70 20.24 -6.44
C GLY A 16 13.82 20.07 -7.68
N ARG A 17 13.08 18.95 -7.79
CA ARG A 17 12.10 18.72 -8.87
C ARG A 17 10.84 19.56 -8.67
N ASN A 18 10.26 20.02 -9.78
CA ASN A 18 8.98 20.71 -9.80
C ASN A 18 7.83 19.72 -9.95
N TYR A 19 6.80 19.88 -9.13
CA TYR A 19 5.60 19.06 -9.12
C TYR A 19 4.35 19.93 -9.27
N LYS A 20 3.39 19.42 -10.03
CA LYS A 20 2.02 19.90 -10.03
C LYS A 20 1.15 18.82 -9.41
N ILE A 21 0.37 19.16 -8.38
CA ILE A 21 -0.45 18.18 -7.69
C ILE A 21 -1.72 17.95 -8.51
N GLU A 22 -1.74 16.88 -9.29
CA GLU A 22 -2.92 16.51 -10.08
C GLU A 22 -4.00 15.85 -9.21
N ARG A 23 -3.58 15.07 -8.20
CA ARG A 23 -4.49 14.35 -7.30
C ARG A 23 -3.86 14.17 -5.93
N VAL A 24 -4.61 14.52 -4.88
CA VAL A 24 -4.30 14.13 -3.50
C VAL A 24 -4.89 12.74 -3.27
N LEU A 25 -4.03 11.75 -3.01
CA LEU A 25 -4.46 10.36 -2.78
C LEU A 25 -5.07 10.19 -1.38
N GLN A 26 -4.52 10.89 -0.39
CA GLN A 26 -4.94 10.84 1.01
C GLN A 26 -4.54 12.14 1.71
N GLU A 27 -5.41 12.61 2.61
CA GLU A 27 -5.21 13.81 3.43
C GLU A 27 -5.55 13.46 4.88
N GLU A 28 -4.59 13.59 5.80
CA GLU A 28 -4.80 13.43 7.23
C GLU A 28 -4.74 14.80 7.92
N THR A 29 -5.71 15.09 8.78
CA THR A 29 -5.89 16.42 9.40
C THR A 29 -5.37 16.52 10.84
N LEU A 30 -4.91 15.43 11.47
CA LEU A 30 -4.52 15.41 12.90
C LEU A 30 -3.48 14.32 13.23
N PRO A 31 -2.64 14.54 14.26
CA PRO A 31 -1.30 15.11 14.11
C PRO A 31 -0.39 14.22 13.22
N PRO A 32 0.71 14.77 12.67
CA PRO A 32 1.60 14.00 11.79
C PRO A 32 2.09 12.76 12.53
N ARG A 33 1.59 11.59 12.12
CA ARG A 33 2.21 10.32 12.46
C ARG A 33 3.63 10.37 11.89
N TRP A 34 4.59 9.88 12.66
CA TRP A 34 5.96 9.74 12.17
C TRP A 34 5.96 8.71 11.04
N VAL A 35 5.81 9.16 9.80
CA VAL A 35 6.00 8.32 8.61
C VAL A 35 7.50 8.24 8.38
N GLY A 36 8.15 7.34 9.12
CA GLY A 36 9.53 6.99 8.89
C GLY A 36 9.59 6.03 7.70
N LEU A 37 10.04 6.52 6.53
CA LEU A 37 10.40 5.62 5.44
C LEU A 37 11.69 4.91 5.86
N ALA A 38 11.58 3.72 6.46
CA ALA A 38 12.72 2.83 6.54
C ALA A 38 13.18 2.61 5.09
N ARG A 39 14.41 3.01 4.75
CA ARG A 39 14.99 2.63 3.46
C ARG A 39 14.98 1.11 3.43
N LEU A 40 14.03 0.50 2.72
CA LEU A 40 14.06 -0.91 2.40
C LEU A 40 15.45 -1.18 1.83
N ARG A 41 16.23 -2.03 2.52
CA ARG A 41 17.60 -2.32 2.11
C ARG A 41 17.53 -3.22 0.88
N GLY A 42 17.71 -2.64 -0.30
CA GLY A 42 17.69 -3.37 -1.59
C GLY A 42 16.74 -2.73 -2.60
N SER A 43 16.73 -3.28 -3.81
CA SER A 43 15.77 -2.91 -4.86
C SER A 43 14.39 -3.51 -4.51
N ALA A 44 13.59 -2.81 -3.72
CA ALA A 44 12.19 -3.16 -3.52
C ALA A 44 11.42 -2.87 -4.80
N TYR A 45 11.03 -3.93 -5.52
CA TYR A 45 10.33 -3.80 -6.80
C TYR A 45 8.81 -3.83 -6.62
N HIS A 46 8.34 -4.44 -5.53
CA HIS A 46 6.93 -4.66 -5.23
C HIS A 46 6.45 -3.82 -4.04
N VAL A 47 7.27 -2.88 -3.55
CA VAL A 47 6.87 -1.86 -2.57
C VAL A 47 7.03 -0.45 -3.17
N ARG A 48 6.00 0.37 -3.04
CA ARG A 48 5.94 1.73 -3.55
C ARG A 48 6.69 2.67 -2.61
N LEU A 49 7.89 3.09 -3.03
CA LEU A 49 8.72 4.00 -2.26
C LEU A 49 8.39 5.47 -2.54
N CYS A 50 8.55 6.29 -1.51
CA CYS A 50 8.48 7.74 -1.65
C CYS A 50 9.64 8.24 -2.53
N GLN A 51 9.30 9.05 -3.54
CA GLN A 51 10.23 9.58 -4.53
C GLN A 51 10.79 10.95 -4.12
N ASP A 52 10.05 11.71 -3.32
CA ASP A 52 10.42 13.04 -2.87
C ASP A 52 9.52 13.51 -1.72
N THR A 53 9.88 14.57 -1.03
CA THR A 53 9.00 15.24 -0.07
C THR A 53 8.81 16.71 -0.45
N ILE A 54 7.67 17.29 -0.08
CA ILE A 54 7.40 18.73 -0.15
C ILE A 54 7.17 19.22 1.28
N PRO A 55 8.24 19.58 2.02
CA PRO A 55 8.16 19.88 3.45
C PRO A 55 7.22 21.05 3.77
N LYS A 56 7.14 22.06 2.89
CA LYS A 56 6.24 23.22 3.03
C LYS A 56 4.75 22.83 3.12
N LYS A 57 4.40 21.63 2.68
CA LYS A 57 3.04 21.08 2.68
C LYS A 57 2.93 19.80 3.52
N SER A 58 3.99 19.39 4.21
CA SER A 58 4.07 18.10 4.90
C SER A 58 3.64 16.93 4.00
N MET A 59 4.10 16.93 2.75
CA MET A 59 3.63 16.01 1.72
C MET A 59 4.72 15.07 1.25
N PHE A 60 4.35 13.80 1.06
CA PHE A 60 5.17 12.80 0.38
C PHE A 60 4.76 12.68 -1.08
N VAL A 61 5.74 12.62 -1.96
CA VAL A 61 5.55 12.42 -3.40
C VAL A 61 5.84 10.97 -3.73
N PHE A 62 4.93 10.35 -4.46
CA PHE A 62 5.06 8.98 -4.94
C PHE A 62 4.82 8.93 -6.45
N GLU A 63 5.42 7.96 -7.13
CA GLU A 63 5.07 7.66 -8.52
C GLU A 63 3.58 7.30 -8.62
N TYR A 64 2.88 7.83 -9.61
CA TYR A 64 1.47 7.55 -9.83
C TYR A 64 1.30 6.15 -10.45
N LEU A 65 0.33 5.38 -9.95
CA LEU A 65 -0.08 4.10 -10.54
C LEU A 65 -1.55 4.19 -10.94
N ALA A 66 -1.90 3.57 -12.06
CA ALA A 66 -3.18 3.76 -12.72
C ALA A 66 -4.40 3.27 -11.92
N ASP A 67 -4.24 2.22 -11.11
CA ASP A 67 -5.35 1.54 -10.44
C ASP A 67 -4.93 0.91 -9.10
N HIS A 68 -5.85 0.22 -8.43
CA HIS A 68 -5.61 -0.55 -7.22
C HIS A 68 -6.22 -1.96 -7.33
N VAL A 69 -5.61 -2.94 -6.65
CA VAL A 69 -5.93 -4.38 -6.81
C VAL A 69 -7.41 -4.65 -6.57
N LEU A 70 -8.03 -4.06 -5.54
CA LEU A 70 -9.44 -4.30 -5.23
C LEU A 70 -10.39 -3.92 -6.39
N HIS A 71 -10.10 -2.83 -7.10
CA HIS A 71 -10.90 -2.43 -8.26
C HIS A 71 -10.63 -3.31 -9.49
N LEU A 72 -9.41 -3.84 -9.63
CA LEU A 72 -9.06 -4.74 -10.73
C LEU A 72 -9.62 -6.15 -10.56
N VAL A 73 -9.56 -6.73 -9.36
CA VAL A 73 -10.12 -8.08 -9.10
C VAL A 73 -11.65 -8.10 -9.13
N GLN A 74 -12.30 -6.95 -8.95
CA GLN A 74 -13.75 -6.83 -9.18
C GLN A 74 -14.13 -6.82 -10.67
N LYS A 75 -13.15 -6.76 -11.58
CA LYS A 75 -13.37 -6.93 -13.02
C LYS A 75 -13.22 -8.40 -13.36
N ASP A 76 -13.97 -8.87 -14.36
CA ASP A 76 -13.86 -10.22 -14.91
C ASP A 76 -12.53 -10.37 -15.67
N LEU A 77 -11.44 -10.56 -14.94
CA LEU A 77 -10.09 -10.73 -15.47
C LEU A 77 -9.80 -12.21 -15.71
N PRO A 78 -8.99 -12.54 -16.73
CA PRO A 78 -8.52 -13.91 -16.90
C PRO A 78 -7.83 -14.41 -15.63
N LEU A 79 -8.12 -15.65 -15.22
CA LEU A 79 -7.58 -16.26 -14.00
C LEU A 79 -6.05 -16.12 -13.87
N GLU A 80 -5.32 -16.27 -14.97
CA GLU A 80 -3.86 -16.15 -14.98
C GLU A 80 -3.39 -14.71 -14.69
N THR A 81 -4.17 -13.70 -15.13
CA THR A 81 -3.94 -12.30 -14.78
C THR A 81 -4.17 -12.05 -13.30
N THR A 82 -5.27 -12.57 -12.73
CA THR A 82 -5.55 -12.42 -11.30
C THR A 82 -4.47 -13.10 -10.45
N LYS A 83 -4.07 -14.32 -10.79
CA LYS A 83 -2.95 -15.02 -10.12
C LYS A 83 -1.65 -14.22 -10.18
N ARG A 84 -1.35 -13.58 -11.32
CA ARG A 84 -0.17 -12.73 -11.46
C ARG A 84 -0.24 -11.53 -10.49
N ILE A 85 -1.38 -10.85 -10.44
CA ILE A 85 -1.59 -9.70 -9.54
C ILE A 85 -1.41 -10.12 -8.08
N LEU A 86 -2.07 -11.20 -7.67
CA LEU A 86 -1.99 -11.71 -6.30
C LEU A 86 -0.57 -12.18 -5.93
N LYS A 87 0.14 -12.80 -6.87
CA LYS A 87 1.55 -13.20 -6.68
C LYS A 87 2.47 -12.00 -6.48
N ASP A 88 2.31 -10.96 -7.28
CA ASP A 88 3.14 -9.75 -7.16
C ASP A 88 2.78 -8.95 -5.88
N ALA A 89 1.52 -8.95 -5.47
CA ALA A 89 1.10 -8.42 -4.17
C ALA A 89 1.74 -9.18 -2.99
N LEU A 90 1.77 -10.52 -3.03
CA LEU A 90 2.47 -11.34 -2.02
C LEU A 90 3.98 -11.07 -1.97
N ARG A 91 4.61 -10.82 -3.13
CA ARG A 91 6.02 -10.42 -3.18
C ARG A 91 6.26 -9.09 -2.46
N GLY A 92 5.35 -8.13 -2.58
CA GLY A 92 5.40 -6.89 -1.81
C GLY A 92 5.34 -7.12 -0.29
N ILE A 93 4.45 -8.01 0.17
CA ILE A 93 4.39 -8.40 1.59
C ILE A 93 5.71 -9.07 2.03
N ALA A 94 6.23 -9.99 1.21
CA ALA A 94 7.49 -10.67 1.50
C ALA A 94 8.67 -9.67 1.62
N GLU A 95 8.74 -8.68 0.72
CA GLU A 95 9.77 -7.62 0.76
C GLU A 95 9.73 -6.80 2.07
N LEU A 96 8.54 -6.53 2.63
CA LEU A 96 8.42 -5.91 3.95
C LEU A 96 8.83 -6.86 5.08
N HIS A 97 8.38 -8.11 5.01
CA HIS A 97 8.66 -9.14 6.02
C HIS A 97 10.16 -9.45 6.12
N ASP A 98 10.90 -9.39 5.02
CA ASP A 98 12.37 -9.55 5.00
C ASP A 98 13.10 -8.43 5.75
N GLN A 99 12.43 -7.29 5.97
CA GLN A 99 12.94 -6.16 6.75
C GLN A 99 12.26 -6.04 8.12
N ASP A 100 11.57 -7.09 8.56
CA ASP A 100 10.83 -7.12 9.83
C ASP A 100 9.71 -6.06 9.93
N ILE A 101 9.24 -5.57 8.79
CA ILE A 101 8.12 -4.63 8.71
C ILE A 101 6.82 -5.41 8.54
N VAL A 102 5.84 -5.14 9.41
CA VAL A 102 4.49 -5.71 9.34
C VAL A 102 3.51 -4.65 8.89
N ASN A 103 2.78 -4.97 7.83
CA ASN A 103 1.82 -4.10 7.16
C ASN A 103 0.43 -4.30 7.78
N THR A 104 0.15 -3.57 8.85
CA THR A 104 -1.15 -3.70 9.54
C THR A 104 -2.32 -3.04 8.79
N GLY A 105 -2.18 -2.68 7.51
CA GLY A 105 -3.13 -1.87 6.74
C GLY A 105 -4.31 -2.61 6.08
N ARG A 106 -4.99 -1.92 5.15
CA ARG A 106 -6.11 -2.46 4.34
C ARG A 106 -5.63 -3.05 3.01
N PRO A 107 -6.38 -3.96 2.37
CA PRO A 107 -6.08 -4.45 1.02
C PRO A 107 -5.99 -3.43 -0.11
N THR A 108 -6.62 -2.26 0.04
CA THR A 108 -6.57 -1.18 -0.96
C THR A 108 -5.17 -0.58 -1.14
N ILE A 109 -4.21 -1.02 -0.33
CA ILE A 109 -2.80 -0.61 -0.35
C ILE A 109 -2.03 -1.09 -1.59
N PHE A 110 -2.53 -2.09 -2.34
CA PHE A 110 -1.84 -2.56 -3.54
C PHE A 110 -2.25 -1.74 -4.77
N PHE A 111 -1.29 -1.03 -5.32
CA PHE A 111 -1.43 -0.23 -6.53
C PHE A 111 -1.00 -1.06 -7.75
N VAL A 112 -1.67 -0.85 -8.87
CA VAL A 112 -1.41 -1.57 -10.12
C VAL A 112 -1.26 -0.58 -11.26
N ASP A 113 -0.25 -0.82 -12.09
CA ASP A 113 -0.13 -0.19 -13.39
C ASP A 113 -0.43 -1.23 -14.48
N TRP A 114 -1.22 -0.82 -15.46
CA TRP A 114 -1.69 -1.72 -16.51
C TRP A 114 -1.98 -0.98 -17.81
N GLN A 115 -1.87 -1.69 -18.92
CA GLN A 115 -2.23 -1.20 -20.24
C GLN A 115 -3.32 -2.07 -20.87
N ALA A 116 -4.26 -1.43 -21.55
CA ALA A 116 -5.22 -2.15 -22.39
C ALA A 116 -4.50 -2.75 -23.61
N GLN A 117 -4.79 -4.01 -23.91
CA GLN A 117 -4.36 -4.69 -25.12
C GLN A 117 -5.57 -5.20 -25.91
N LYS A 118 -5.35 -5.64 -27.16
CA LYS A 118 -6.43 -6.13 -28.03
C LYS A 118 -7.26 -7.25 -27.40
N ASP A 119 -6.61 -8.12 -26.61
CA ASP A 119 -7.23 -9.31 -26.02
C ASP A 119 -7.20 -9.30 -24.47
N GLY A 120 -7.17 -8.12 -23.84
CA GLY A 120 -7.25 -8.02 -22.38
C GLY A 120 -6.41 -6.89 -21.80
N ILE A 121 -5.76 -7.17 -20.66
CA ILE A 121 -4.89 -6.20 -19.98
C ILE A 121 -3.49 -6.77 -19.80
N LEU A 122 -2.49 -5.92 -19.97
CA LEU A 122 -1.11 -6.20 -19.56
C LEU A 122 -0.86 -5.54 -18.22
N ILE A 123 -0.60 -6.34 -17.20
CA ILE A 123 -0.08 -5.83 -15.92
C ILE A 123 1.38 -5.45 -16.11
N GLU A 124 1.75 -4.22 -15.76
CA GLU A 124 3.15 -3.77 -15.80
C GLU A 124 3.82 -3.99 -14.45
N ARG A 125 3.17 -3.51 -13.39
CA ARG A 125 3.68 -3.61 -12.03
C ARG A 125 2.54 -3.65 -11.02
N VAL A 126 2.78 -4.34 -9.91
CA VAL A 126 1.93 -4.32 -8.72
C VAL A 126 2.83 -3.94 -7.56
N GLN A 127 2.43 -2.92 -6.80
CA GLN A 127 3.22 -2.39 -5.69
C GLN A 127 2.38 -2.18 -4.45
N LEU A 128 2.88 -2.69 -3.32
CA LEU A 128 2.41 -2.42 -1.98
C LEU A 128 2.73 -0.98 -1.59
N GLY A 129 1.73 -0.15 -1.35
CA GLY A 129 1.89 1.22 -0.88
C GLY A 129 1.27 1.42 0.50
N ASP A 130 1.06 2.70 0.85
CA ASP A 130 0.31 3.11 2.04
C ASP A 130 0.84 2.45 3.34
N LEU A 131 2.16 2.65 3.56
CA LEU A 131 2.93 2.04 4.65
C LEU A 131 2.81 2.80 5.99
N GLU A 132 1.90 3.76 6.10
CA GLU A 132 1.78 4.64 7.29
C GLU A 132 1.31 3.89 8.56
N ASP A 133 0.57 2.80 8.38
CA ASP A 133 0.16 1.87 9.43
C ASP A 133 1.14 0.69 9.59
N SER A 134 2.24 0.68 8.81
CA SER A 134 3.27 -0.35 8.95
C SER A 134 4.13 -0.09 10.19
N ALA A 135 4.66 -1.17 10.75
CA ALA A 135 5.51 -1.10 11.94
C ALA A 135 6.70 -2.05 11.78
N ASP A 136 7.86 -1.57 12.19
CA ASP A 136 9.04 -2.41 12.43
C ASP A 136 8.77 -3.25 13.69
N ILE A 137 8.71 -4.58 13.51
CA ILE A 137 8.50 -5.56 14.57
C ILE A 137 9.71 -6.49 14.59
N PRO A 138 10.66 -6.28 15.53
CA PRO A 138 11.84 -7.12 15.64
C PRO A 138 11.50 -8.60 15.76
N PRO A 139 12.38 -9.51 15.30
CA PRO A 139 12.14 -10.94 15.40
C PRO A 139 11.77 -11.38 16.83
N GLY A 140 10.71 -12.19 16.95
CA GLY A 140 10.18 -12.65 18.24
C GLY A 140 9.30 -11.64 18.99
N SER A 141 9.08 -10.45 18.43
CA SER A 141 8.18 -9.43 18.99
C SER A 141 6.82 -9.42 18.30
N ALA A 142 5.87 -8.71 18.90
CA ALA A 142 4.53 -8.48 18.35
C ALA A 142 3.96 -7.14 18.84
N ILE A 143 3.06 -6.56 18.07
CA ILE A 143 2.25 -5.43 18.53
C ILE A 143 1.15 -5.97 19.45
N ILE A 144 1.04 -5.47 20.67
CA ILE A 144 0.04 -5.90 21.66
C ILE A 144 -0.77 -4.69 22.12
N GLY A 145 -2.07 -4.89 22.41
CA GLY A 145 -2.92 -3.87 23.03
C GLY A 145 -3.45 -2.80 22.08
N LYS A 146 -2.95 -2.72 20.83
CA LYS A 146 -3.47 -1.87 19.75
C LYS A 146 -4.36 -2.68 18.82
N GLN A 147 -5.55 -2.17 18.50
CA GLN A 147 -6.35 -2.70 17.39
C GLN A 147 -5.78 -2.18 16.07
N ALA A 148 -4.68 -2.77 15.63
CA ALA A 148 -4.00 -2.38 14.42
C ALA A 148 -4.87 -2.68 13.18
N GLY A 149 -4.80 -1.82 12.17
CA GLY A 149 -5.50 -2.01 10.91
C GLY A 149 -6.99 -1.72 10.87
N ASN A 150 -7.57 -1.94 9.69
CA ASN A 150 -8.97 -1.70 9.45
C ASN A 150 -9.85 -2.85 9.95
N PRO A 151 -10.97 -2.58 10.65
CA PRO A 151 -11.81 -3.61 11.23
C PRO A 151 -12.26 -4.73 10.28
N VAL A 152 -12.52 -4.44 9.01
CA VAL A 152 -13.00 -5.43 8.03
C VAL A 152 -11.92 -6.45 7.67
N TRP A 153 -10.65 -6.07 7.78
CA TRP A 153 -9.53 -6.84 7.25
C TRP A 153 -8.63 -7.43 8.34
N ARG A 154 -8.91 -7.09 9.59
CA ARG A 154 -8.12 -7.55 10.74
C ARG A 154 -8.21 -9.06 10.91
N SER A 155 -7.07 -9.63 11.27
CA SER A 155 -7.01 -10.98 11.82
C SER A 155 -7.74 -11.11 13.17
N PRO A 156 -8.06 -12.35 13.59
CA PRO A 156 -8.71 -12.59 14.89
C PRO A 156 -7.91 -12.04 16.07
N GLU A 157 -6.58 -12.18 16.05
CA GLU A 157 -5.71 -11.65 17.09
C GLU A 157 -5.70 -10.11 17.10
N ALA A 158 -5.72 -9.45 15.93
CA ALA A 158 -5.83 -8.00 15.85
C ALA A 158 -7.18 -7.49 16.39
N HIS A 159 -8.26 -8.25 16.20
CA HIS A 159 -9.56 -7.97 16.83
C HIS A 159 -9.51 -8.10 18.36
N ALA A 160 -8.89 -9.17 18.85
CA ALA A 160 -8.78 -9.49 20.26
C ALA A 160 -7.73 -8.65 21.01
N LYS A 161 -7.04 -7.71 20.34
CA LYS A 161 -5.88 -6.97 20.87
C LYS A 161 -4.75 -7.90 21.32
N GLY A 162 -4.69 -9.09 20.72
CA GLY A 162 -3.64 -10.07 20.89
C GLY A 162 -2.36 -9.69 20.13
N PRO A 163 -1.37 -10.60 20.07
CA PRO A 163 -0.09 -10.35 19.43
C PRO A 163 -0.22 -10.31 17.90
N VAL A 164 -0.08 -9.12 17.31
CA VAL A 164 -0.09 -8.90 15.86
C VAL A 164 1.34 -8.92 15.31
N ASN A 165 1.57 -9.72 14.27
CA ASN A 165 2.86 -9.92 13.60
C ASN A 165 2.67 -10.35 12.13
N LYS A 166 3.74 -10.79 11.45
CA LYS A 166 3.76 -11.20 10.03
C LYS A 166 2.57 -12.10 9.61
N PRO A 167 2.18 -13.16 10.36
CA PRO A 167 0.96 -13.92 10.12
C PRO A 167 -0.34 -13.12 9.95
N SER A 168 -0.49 -12.00 10.66
CA SER A 168 -1.68 -11.15 10.57
C SER A 168 -1.81 -10.51 9.18
N ASP A 169 -0.69 -10.17 8.53
CA ASP A 169 -0.69 -9.67 7.14
C ASP A 169 -1.14 -10.76 6.16
N ILE A 170 -0.68 -12.00 6.38
CA ILE A 170 -1.07 -13.15 5.54
C ILE A 170 -2.56 -13.44 5.67
N PHE A 171 -3.12 -13.36 6.89
CA PHE A 171 -4.56 -13.45 7.09
C PHE A 171 -5.30 -12.36 6.33
N SER A 172 -4.86 -11.11 6.47
CA SER A 172 -5.47 -9.96 5.81
C SER A 172 -5.42 -10.09 4.28
N PHE A 173 -4.32 -10.63 3.75
CA PHE A 173 -4.17 -10.95 2.33
C PHE A 173 -5.13 -12.07 1.87
N ALA A 174 -5.32 -13.11 2.67
CA ALA A 174 -6.24 -14.21 2.33
C ALA A 174 -7.70 -13.75 2.18
N LEU A 175 -8.11 -12.71 2.93
CA LEU A 175 -9.42 -12.07 2.74
C LEU A 175 -9.56 -11.41 1.36
N VAL A 176 -8.48 -10.85 0.82
CA VAL A 176 -8.47 -10.27 -0.55
C VAL A 176 -8.75 -11.35 -1.59
N VAL A 177 -8.07 -12.48 -1.45
CA VAL A 177 -8.23 -13.63 -2.36
C VAL A 177 -9.66 -14.19 -2.31
N SER A 178 -10.26 -14.17 -1.13
CA SER A 178 -11.61 -14.74 -0.92
C SER A 178 -12.73 -13.88 -1.51
N LEU A 179 -12.50 -12.58 -1.74
CA LEU A 179 -13.47 -11.68 -2.37
C LEU A 179 -13.52 -11.81 -3.89
N ASP A 180 -12.52 -12.43 -4.51
CA ASP A 180 -12.47 -12.74 -5.94
C ASP A 180 -13.27 -14.02 -6.29
N SER A 181 -13.85 -14.69 -5.28
CA SER A 181 -14.53 -15.99 -5.44
C SER A 181 -16.06 -15.91 -5.41
N TYR A 182 -16.65 -14.71 -5.54
CA TYR A 182 -18.11 -14.46 -5.52
C TYR A 182 -18.60 -13.64 -6.70
#